data_AF-A0A0A9YBB3-F1
#
_entry.id   AF-A0A0A9YBB3-F1
#
_cell.length_a   1.000
_cell.length_b   1.000
_cell.length_c   1.000
_cell.angle_alpha   90.00
_cell.angle_beta   90.00
_cell.angle_gamma   90.00
#
_symmetry.space_group_name_H-M   'P 1'
#
loop_
_entity.id
_entity.type
_entity.pdbx_description
1 polymer ?
#
loop_
_entity_poly.entity_id
_entity_poly.type
_entity_poly.pdbx_seq_one_letter_code
_entity_poly.pdbx_strand_id
1 'polypeptide(L)'
;MAIANQMYSGKLRRHMVLELNASNDRGIDVIRNQIKEFASSVQLVRDRVKLIILDEADSMTRIAQFALRRIMEKFTRTTRFIIIANYINKIIPAIQSRCTTFRFSPLHGTEIVKYLQHIADSEHLPTESAALQATTQIASGDMRRCIHILQSCFAAYHSLTLKVCLHLTYTYTQTHTYTYLYHRMFTFVLVSHPLKLFKLVWIYS
;
A
#
# COMPACT_ATOMS: atom_id res chain seq x y z
N MET A 1 5.63 3.07 3.48
CA MET A 1 7.07 3.31 3.73
C MET A 1 7.46 4.78 3.93
N ALA A 2 6.88 5.74 3.19
CA ALA A 2 7.20 7.18 3.34
C ALA A 2 6.95 7.75 4.75
N ILE A 3 5.81 7.43 5.39
CA ILE A 3 5.51 7.88 6.76
C ILE A 3 6.55 7.37 7.74
N ALA A 4 6.91 6.09 7.66
CA ALA A 4 7.93 5.52 8.53
C ALA A 4 9.26 6.28 8.38
N ASN A 5 9.62 6.68 7.16
CA ASN A 5 10.82 7.49 6.90
C ASN A 5 10.67 8.95 7.35
N GLN A 6 9.45 9.51 7.30
CA GLN A 6 9.15 10.89 7.72
C GLN A 6 9.01 11.01 9.25
N MET A 7 8.49 9.97 9.91
CA MET A 7 8.37 9.87 11.37
C MET A 7 9.64 9.33 12.01
N TYR A 8 10.40 8.47 11.34
CA TYR A 8 11.60 7.83 11.88
C TYR A 8 12.72 7.87 10.84
N SER A 9 13.59 8.87 10.93
CA SER A 9 14.76 8.99 10.06
C SER A 9 15.92 8.09 10.54
N GLY A 10 16.61 7.44 9.59
CA GLY A 10 17.85 6.70 9.84
C GLY A 10 17.70 5.37 10.60
N LYS A 11 18.69 5.04 11.44
CA LYS A 11 18.82 3.74 12.14
C LYS A 11 17.66 3.43 13.10
N LEU A 12 16.93 4.45 13.56
CA LEU A 12 15.81 4.34 14.48
C LEU A 12 14.58 3.65 13.87
N ARG A 13 14.44 3.66 12.55
CA ARG A 13 13.30 3.05 11.85
C ARG A 13 13.17 1.56 12.17
N ARG A 14 14.27 0.80 12.15
CA ARG A 14 14.25 -0.66 12.40
C ARG A 14 13.75 -1.03 13.79
N HIS A 15 13.87 -0.12 14.76
CA HIS A 15 13.42 -0.34 16.14
C HIS A 15 12.02 0.21 16.42
N MET A 16 11.50 1.08 15.54
CA MET A 16 10.23 1.78 15.71
C MET A 16 9.16 1.35 14.70
N VAL A 17 9.54 0.67 13.62
CA VAL A 17 8.62 0.19 12.57
C VAL A 17 8.85 -1.29 12.29
N LEU A 18 7.79 -2.09 12.37
CA LEU A 18 7.74 -3.49 11.96
C LEU A 18 6.80 -3.62 10.75
N GLU A 19 7.30 -4.23 9.68
CA GLU A 19 6.55 -4.48 8.45
C GLU A 19 6.49 -5.99 8.23
N LEU A 20 5.27 -6.52 8.06
CA LEU A 20 5.04 -7.94 7.80
C LEU A 20 4.09 -8.10 6.62
N ASN A 21 4.38 -9.07 5.75
CA ASN A 21 3.44 -9.50 4.74
C ASN A 21 2.66 -10.72 5.26
N ALA A 22 1.37 -10.54 5.50
CA ALA A 22 0.54 -11.53 6.15
C ALA A 22 0.21 -12.76 5.27
N SER A 23 0.47 -12.71 3.95
CA SER A 23 0.29 -13.85 3.05
C SER A 23 1.48 -14.81 3.02
N ASN A 24 2.68 -14.32 3.32
CA ASN A 24 3.87 -15.16 3.49
C ASN A 24 3.97 -15.65 4.94
N ASP A 25 3.71 -14.77 5.90
CA ASP A 25 3.81 -15.04 7.34
C ASP A 25 2.47 -15.48 7.94
N ARG A 26 1.84 -16.49 7.33
CA ARG A 26 0.46 -16.94 7.66
C ARG A 26 0.29 -17.57 9.04
N GLY A 27 1.39 -17.85 9.74
CA GLY A 27 1.40 -18.53 11.02
C GLY A 27 0.81 -17.68 12.14
N ILE A 28 -0.11 -18.27 12.91
CA ILE A 28 -0.58 -17.68 14.18
C ILE A 28 0.58 -17.36 15.12
N ASP A 29 1.65 -18.12 15.04
CA ASP A 29 2.85 -17.97 15.87
C ASP A 29 3.66 -16.73 15.49
N VAL A 30 3.70 -16.35 14.21
CA VAL A 30 4.35 -15.10 13.77
C VAL A 30 3.62 -13.89 14.35
N ILE A 31 2.29 -13.88 14.24
CA ILE A 31 1.46 -12.83 14.84
C ILE A 31 1.59 -12.81 16.36
N ARG A 32 1.64 -13.96 17.02
CA ARG A 32 1.69 -14.02 18.48
C ARG A 32 3.05 -13.71 19.07
N ASN A 33 4.13 -14.08 18.40
CA ASN A 33 5.48 -13.96 18.94
C ASN A 33 6.14 -12.70 18.40
N GLN A 34 6.25 -12.55 17.08
CA GLN A 34 7.00 -11.44 16.48
C GLN A 34 6.35 -10.07 16.73
N ILE A 35 5.03 -9.94 16.49
CA ILE A 35 4.31 -8.68 16.73
C ILE A 35 4.29 -8.36 18.22
N LYS A 36 4.10 -9.37 19.08
CA LYS A 36 4.05 -9.18 20.54
C LYS A 36 5.41 -8.79 21.09
N GLU A 37 6.47 -9.46 20.69
CA GLU A 37 7.85 -9.14 21.08
C GLU A 37 8.18 -7.70 20.67
N PHE A 38 7.90 -7.34 19.42
CA PHE A 38 8.12 -5.99 18.94
C PHE A 38 7.29 -4.94 19.69
N ALA A 39 6.00 -5.20 19.92
CA ALA A 39 5.13 -4.30 20.66
C ALA A 39 5.52 -4.17 22.14
N SER A 40 6.11 -5.23 22.72
CA SER A 40 6.56 -5.28 24.12
C SER A 40 7.99 -4.79 24.35
N SER A 41 8.83 -4.70 23.32
CA SER A 41 10.23 -4.34 23.50
C SER A 41 10.38 -2.90 24.02
N VAL A 42 11.50 -2.60 24.68
CA VAL A 42 11.76 -1.29 25.27
C VAL A 42 11.71 -0.22 24.18
N GLN A 43 11.01 0.86 24.48
CA GLN A 43 10.89 1.96 23.57
C GLN A 43 12.15 2.84 23.66
N LEU A 44 12.96 2.86 22.60
CA LEU A 44 14.23 3.59 22.56
C LEU A 44 14.06 5.11 22.51
N VAL A 45 12.88 5.60 22.12
CA VAL A 45 12.59 7.04 21.98
C VAL A 45 11.39 7.41 22.85
N ARG A 46 11.61 8.29 23.84
CA ARG A 46 10.54 8.84 24.68
C ARG A 46 9.48 9.56 23.81
N ASP A 47 8.22 9.44 24.22
CA ASP A 47 7.04 10.10 23.63
C ASP A 47 6.72 9.79 22.15
N ARG A 48 7.33 8.77 21.55
CA ARG A 48 6.92 8.26 20.22
C ARG A 48 6.01 7.05 20.34
N VAL A 49 5.54 6.49 19.23
CA VAL A 49 4.73 5.26 19.24
C VAL A 49 5.27 4.30 18.20
N LYS A 50 5.42 3.03 18.53
CA LYS A 50 5.82 2.03 17.55
C LYS A 50 4.76 1.90 16.46
N LEU A 51 5.20 1.57 15.25
CA LEU A 51 4.33 1.36 14.11
C LEU A 51 4.46 -0.09 13.64
N ILE A 52 3.33 -0.76 13.46
CA ILE A 52 3.26 -2.09 12.87
C ILE A 52 2.41 -1.99 11.61
N ILE A 53 2.97 -2.42 10.48
CA ILE A 53 2.33 -2.41 9.18
C ILE A 53 2.14 -3.88 8.75
N LEU A 54 0.89 -4.24 8.51
CA LEU A 54 0.49 -5.56 8.05
C LEU A 54 -0.05 -5.42 6.63
N ASP A 55 0.65 -6.00 5.67
CA ASP A 55 0.18 -6.05 4.28
C ASP A 55 -0.58 -7.34 4.01
N GLU A 56 -1.55 -7.29 3.08
CA GLU A 56 -2.40 -8.43 2.68
C GLU A 56 -3.09 -9.15 3.86
N ALA A 57 -3.57 -8.38 4.84
CA ALA A 57 -4.16 -8.90 6.07
C ALA A 57 -5.45 -9.71 5.85
N ASP A 58 -6.10 -9.56 4.69
CA ASP A 58 -7.24 -10.38 4.27
C ASP A 58 -6.85 -11.83 3.93
N SER A 59 -5.55 -12.11 3.80
CA SER A 59 -5.01 -13.47 3.67
C SER A 59 -4.81 -14.17 5.03
N MET A 60 -4.99 -13.47 6.15
CA MET A 60 -4.85 -14.04 7.49
C MET A 60 -6.01 -14.96 7.86
N THR A 61 -5.69 -16.06 8.55
CA THR A 61 -6.72 -16.91 9.17
C THR A 61 -7.50 -16.13 10.24
N ARG A 62 -8.78 -16.48 10.46
CA ARG A 62 -9.62 -15.84 11.50
C ARG A 62 -8.98 -15.92 12.89
N ILE A 63 -8.33 -17.04 13.22
CA ILE A 63 -7.67 -17.25 14.51
C ILE A 63 -6.50 -16.27 14.68
N ALA A 64 -5.68 -16.08 13.64
CA ALA A 64 -4.60 -15.10 13.64
C ALA A 64 -5.13 -13.66 13.80
N GLN A 65 -6.23 -13.32 13.12
CA GLN A 65 -6.88 -12.01 13.28
C GLN A 65 -7.41 -11.80 14.72
N PHE A 66 -8.00 -12.81 15.36
CA PHE A 66 -8.40 -12.71 16.77
C PHE A 66 -7.21 -12.54 17.72
N ALA A 67 -6.08 -13.21 17.44
CA ALA A 67 -4.84 -13.01 18.20
C ALA A 67 -4.31 -11.58 18.03
N LEU A 68 -4.27 -11.08 16.80
CA LEU A 68 -3.88 -9.71 16.48
C LEU A 68 -4.76 -8.69 17.22
N ARG A 69 -6.08 -8.87 17.23
CA ARG A 69 -7.01 -8.00 17.97
C ARG A 69 -6.62 -7.87 19.45
N ARG A 70 -6.29 -8.98 20.12
CA ARG A 70 -5.86 -8.96 21.54
C ARG A 70 -4.57 -8.14 21.73
N ILE A 71 -3.63 -8.27 20.82
CA ILE A 71 -2.36 -7.52 20.84
C ILE A 71 -2.64 -6.03 20.61
N MET A 72 -3.49 -5.68 19.65
CA MET A 72 -3.89 -4.29 19.38
C MET A 72 -4.53 -3.61 20.59
N GLU A 73 -5.37 -4.34 21.33
CA GLU A 73 -5.97 -3.84 22.57
C GLU A 73 -4.94 -3.64 23.67
N LYS A 74 -4.07 -4.64 23.89
CA LYS A 74 -3.05 -4.60 24.94
C LYS A 74 -2.04 -3.46 24.73
N PHE A 75 -1.62 -3.20 23.50
CA PHE A 75 -0.56 -2.24 23.18
C PHE A 75 -1.08 -0.94 22.53
N THR A 76 -2.37 -0.62 22.71
CA THR A 76 -2.98 0.56 22.07
C THR A 76 -2.34 1.89 22.48
N ARG A 77 -1.65 1.97 23.62
CA ARG A 77 -0.98 3.20 24.09
C ARG A 77 0.37 3.38 23.41
N THR A 78 1.17 2.32 23.32
CA THR A 78 2.56 2.35 22.88
C THR A 78 2.74 2.07 21.39
N THR A 79 1.78 1.39 20.76
CA THR A 79 1.90 0.90 19.38
C THR A 79 0.70 1.33 18.54
N ARG A 80 0.93 1.58 17.26
CA ARG A 80 -0.07 1.88 16.23
C ARG A 80 0.00 0.81 15.13
N PHE A 81 -1.16 0.50 14.57
CA PHE A 81 -1.31 -0.54 13.56
C PHE A 81 -1.86 0.08 12.27
N ILE A 82 -1.22 -0.27 11.16
CA ILE A 82 -1.70 -0.05 9.80
C ILE A 82 -1.98 -1.42 9.21
N ILE A 83 -3.24 -1.68 8.86
CA ILE A 83 -3.68 -2.95 8.30
C ILE A 83 -4.09 -2.68 6.87
N ILE A 84 -3.40 -3.28 5.92
CA ILE A 84 -3.68 -3.18 4.50
C ILE A 84 -4.33 -4.50 4.07
N ALA A 85 -5.46 -4.39 3.40
CA ALA A 85 -6.22 -5.52 2.90
C ALA A 85 -6.82 -5.15 1.55
N ASN A 86 -7.05 -6.16 0.70
CA ASN A 86 -7.88 -5.93 -0.48
C ASN A 86 -9.35 -5.93 -0.03
N TYR A 87 -9.82 -7.02 0.56
CA TYR A 87 -11.25 -7.14 0.86
C TYR A 87 -11.59 -6.90 2.34
N ILE A 88 -12.33 -5.82 2.64
CA ILE A 88 -12.75 -5.49 4.02
C ILE A 88 -13.57 -6.61 4.68
N ASN A 89 -14.42 -7.27 3.90
CA ASN A 89 -15.30 -8.34 4.40
C ASN A 89 -14.52 -9.58 4.88
N LYS A 90 -13.26 -9.73 4.48
CA LYS A 90 -12.35 -10.78 4.97
C LYS A 90 -11.66 -10.41 6.29
N ILE A 91 -11.76 -9.16 6.72
CA ILE A 91 -11.26 -8.70 8.02
C ILE A 91 -12.36 -8.85 9.07
N ILE A 92 -12.06 -9.41 10.24
CA ILE A 92 -13.06 -9.61 11.29
C ILE A 92 -13.61 -8.26 11.80
N PRO A 93 -14.92 -8.17 12.12
CA PRO A 93 -15.52 -6.93 12.65
C PRO A 93 -14.84 -6.39 13.92
N ALA A 94 -14.24 -7.28 14.73
CA ALA A 94 -13.49 -6.89 15.91
C ALA A 94 -12.24 -6.04 15.59
N ILE A 95 -11.56 -6.29 14.47
CA ILE A 95 -10.47 -5.42 14.02
C ILE A 95 -11.04 -4.14 13.42
N GLN A 96 -12.05 -4.25 12.53
CA GLN A 96 -12.64 -3.10 11.85
C GLN A 96 -13.18 -2.04 12.82
N SER A 97 -13.93 -2.45 13.85
CA SER A 97 -14.47 -1.56 14.90
C SER A 97 -13.40 -0.80 15.69
N ARG A 98 -12.15 -1.28 15.68
CA ARG A 98 -11.04 -0.61 16.33
C ARG A 98 -10.34 0.34 15.38
N CYS A 99 -10.60 0.28 14.07
CA CYS A 99 -9.89 1.04 13.06
C CYS A 99 -10.77 2.07 12.34
N THR A 100 -10.28 3.30 12.23
CA THR A 100 -10.67 4.22 11.17
C THR A 100 -10.43 3.58 9.80
N THR A 101 -11.50 3.37 9.06
CA THR A 101 -11.43 2.71 7.76
C THR A 101 -11.20 3.74 6.66
N PHE A 102 -10.22 3.51 5.79
CA PHE A 102 -9.99 4.32 4.60
C PHE A 102 -10.11 3.43 3.36
N ARG A 103 -11.00 3.85 2.44
CA ARG A 103 -11.22 3.18 1.16
C ARG A 103 -10.58 4.01 0.06
N PHE A 104 -9.82 3.35 -0.80
CA PHE A 104 -9.30 3.98 -2.00
C PHE A 104 -10.28 3.74 -3.13
N SER A 105 -10.82 4.82 -3.66
CA SER A 105 -11.51 4.77 -4.93
C SER A 105 -10.47 4.69 -6.06
N PRO A 106 -10.82 4.08 -7.20
CA PRO A 106 -10.01 4.16 -8.41
C PRO A 106 -9.63 5.60 -8.70
N LEU A 107 -8.41 5.82 -9.17
CA LEU A 107 -7.91 7.16 -9.45
C LEU A 107 -8.65 7.76 -10.66
N HIS A 108 -8.91 9.07 -10.59
CA HIS A 108 -9.46 9.79 -11.73
C HIS A 108 -8.47 9.75 -12.90
N GLY A 109 -8.98 9.49 -14.10
CA GLY A 109 -8.12 9.30 -15.28
C GLY A 109 -7.22 10.50 -15.59
N THR A 110 -7.68 11.71 -15.29
CA THR A 110 -6.88 12.94 -15.44
C THR A 110 -5.63 12.95 -14.56
N GLU A 111 -5.74 12.47 -13.31
CA GLU A 111 -4.62 12.40 -12.37
C GLU A 111 -3.64 11.28 -12.75
N ILE A 112 -4.16 10.15 -13.24
CA ILE A 112 -3.34 9.06 -13.78
C ILE A 112 -2.51 9.54 -14.96
N VAL A 113 -3.13 10.21 -15.95
CA VAL A 113 -2.44 10.72 -17.14
C VAL A 113 -1.33 11.70 -16.74
N LYS A 114 -1.61 12.66 -15.84
CA LYS A 114 -0.58 13.59 -15.34
C LYS A 114 0.60 12.86 -14.72
N TYR A 115 0.34 11.83 -13.94
CA TYR A 115 1.40 11.06 -13.28
C TYR A 115 2.20 10.21 -14.27
N LEU A 116 1.53 9.57 -15.24
CA LEU A 116 2.21 8.82 -16.31
C LEU A 116 3.08 9.74 -17.18
N GLN A 117 2.59 10.94 -17.50
CA GLN A 117 3.37 11.95 -18.22
C GLN A 117 4.62 12.34 -17.42
N HIS A 118 4.48 12.60 -16.12
CA HIS A 118 5.62 12.90 -15.27
C HIS A 118 6.67 11.76 -15.28
N ILE A 119 6.24 10.49 -15.23
CA ILE A 119 7.17 9.36 -15.34
C ILE A 119 7.87 9.37 -16.70
N ALA A 120 7.09 9.52 -17.78
CA ALA A 120 7.61 9.55 -19.13
C ALA A 120 8.66 10.65 -19.31
N ASP A 121 8.40 11.86 -18.83
CA ASP A 121 9.33 12.99 -18.93
C ASP A 121 10.61 12.74 -18.14
N SER A 122 10.50 12.14 -16.95
CA SER A 122 11.63 11.81 -16.07
C SER A 122 12.54 10.73 -16.67
N GLU A 123 11.96 9.78 -17.40
CA GLU A 123 12.65 8.69 -18.09
C GLU A 123 12.98 9.03 -19.55
N HIS A 124 12.72 10.28 -19.98
CA HIS A 124 12.93 10.80 -21.33
C HIS A 124 12.25 9.96 -22.43
N LEU A 125 11.04 9.50 -22.15
CA LEU A 125 10.25 8.65 -23.03
C LEU A 125 9.42 9.47 -24.01
N PRO A 126 9.53 9.21 -25.32
CA PRO A 126 8.60 9.75 -26.31
C PRO A 126 7.21 9.16 -26.05
N THR A 127 6.23 10.01 -25.75
CA THR A 127 4.87 9.59 -25.42
C THR A 127 3.83 10.40 -26.19
N GLU A 128 2.81 9.70 -26.68
CA GLU A 128 1.65 10.31 -27.32
C GLU A 128 0.52 10.49 -26.30
N SER A 129 -0.10 11.68 -26.27
CA SER A 129 -1.20 11.99 -25.34
C SER A 129 -2.39 11.03 -25.50
N ALA A 130 -2.72 10.63 -26.74
CA ALA A 130 -3.74 9.64 -27.03
C ALA A 130 -3.41 8.25 -26.44
N ALA A 131 -2.13 7.87 -26.42
CA ALA A 131 -1.68 6.60 -25.84
C ALA A 131 -1.80 6.59 -24.31
N LEU A 132 -1.51 7.71 -23.65
CA LEU A 132 -1.68 7.86 -22.20
C LEU A 132 -3.16 7.79 -21.79
N GLN A 133 -4.04 8.43 -22.57
CA GLN A 133 -5.48 8.35 -22.35
C GLN A 133 -6.00 6.93 -22.57
N ALA A 134 -5.58 6.26 -23.65
CA ALA A 134 -5.95 4.86 -23.91
C ALA A 134 -5.48 3.92 -22.80
N THR A 135 -4.22 4.08 -22.33
CA THR A 135 -3.66 3.31 -21.21
C THR A 135 -4.52 3.43 -19.95
N THR A 136 -4.95 4.66 -19.65
CA THR A 136 -5.79 4.97 -18.48
C THR A 136 -7.17 4.34 -18.60
N GLN A 137 -7.77 4.36 -19.79
CA GLN A 137 -9.06 3.71 -20.06
C GLN A 137 -8.97 2.19 -19.93
N ILE A 138 -7.92 1.57 -20.50
CA ILE A 138 -7.66 0.13 -20.43
C ILE A 138 -7.42 -0.34 -18.99
N ALA A 139 -6.75 0.48 -18.20
CA ALA A 139 -6.42 0.15 -16.82
C ALA A 139 -7.57 0.38 -15.83
N SER A 140 -8.69 0.97 -16.25
CA SER A 140 -9.87 1.22 -15.42
C SER A 140 -9.56 1.90 -14.08
N GLY A 141 -8.60 2.84 -14.07
CA GLY A 141 -8.20 3.54 -12.85
C GLY A 141 -7.13 2.85 -12.00
N ASP A 142 -6.64 1.66 -12.41
CA ASP A 142 -5.52 0.97 -11.75
C ASP A 142 -4.18 1.54 -12.22
N MET A 143 -3.56 2.36 -11.38
CA MET A 143 -2.26 2.97 -11.63
C MET A 143 -1.13 1.95 -11.83
N ARG A 144 -1.17 0.81 -11.12
CA ARG A 144 -0.16 -0.26 -11.27
C ARG A 144 -0.23 -0.83 -12.68
N ARG A 145 -1.45 -1.13 -13.15
CA ARG A 145 -1.66 -1.63 -14.50
C ARG A 145 -1.21 -0.61 -15.54
N CYS A 146 -1.48 0.68 -15.32
CA CYS A 146 -1.00 1.75 -16.20
C CYS A 146 0.54 1.75 -16.32
N ILE A 147 1.25 1.66 -15.20
CA ILE A 147 2.72 1.71 -15.19
C ILE A 147 3.32 0.44 -15.76
N HIS A 148 2.71 -0.72 -15.52
CA HIS A 148 3.14 -1.95 -16.15
C HIS A 148 3.01 -1.87 -17.67
N ILE A 149 1.89 -1.35 -18.20
CA ILE A 149 1.72 -1.11 -19.64
C ILE A 149 2.82 -0.17 -20.14
N LEU A 150 3.06 0.95 -19.47
CA LEU A 150 4.10 1.90 -19.83
C LEU A 150 5.50 1.23 -19.90
N GLN A 151 5.84 0.42 -18.89
CA GLN A 151 7.10 -0.32 -18.81
C GLN A 151 7.23 -1.37 -19.93
N SER A 152 6.18 -2.14 -20.20
CA SER A 152 6.15 -3.12 -21.29
C SER A 152 6.34 -2.46 -22.65
N CYS A 153 5.65 -1.34 -22.90
CA CYS A 153 5.80 -0.55 -24.13
C CYS A 153 7.24 -0.06 -24.29
N PHE A 154 7.83 0.46 -23.21
CA PHE A 154 9.20 0.95 -23.22
C PHE A 154 10.21 -0.16 -23.53
N ALA A 155 10.10 -1.31 -22.86
CA ALA A 155 11.00 -2.44 -23.05
C ALA A 155 10.98 -2.98 -24.49
N ALA A 156 9.81 -2.96 -25.15
CA ALA A 156 9.65 -3.50 -26.49
C ALA A 156 9.92 -2.49 -27.62
N TYR A 157 9.55 -1.21 -27.45
CA TYR A 157 9.51 -0.23 -28.55
C TYR A 157 10.17 1.11 -28.23
N HIS A 158 10.72 1.30 -27.02
CA HIS A 158 11.37 2.54 -26.58
C HIS A 158 10.52 3.82 -26.72
N SER A 159 9.21 3.68 -26.88
CA SER A 159 8.25 4.76 -27.10
C SER A 159 6.83 4.31 -26.75
N LEU A 160 5.96 5.24 -26.35
CA LEU A 160 4.55 4.98 -26.09
C LEU A 160 3.67 5.64 -27.17
N THR A 161 3.25 4.83 -28.13
CA THR A 161 2.34 5.24 -29.21
C THR A 161 1.01 4.50 -29.08
N LEU A 162 -0.09 5.08 -29.56
CA LEU A 162 -1.42 4.46 -29.46
C LEU A 162 -1.47 3.05 -30.04
N LYS A 163 -0.79 2.83 -31.18
CA LYS A 163 -0.68 1.52 -31.84
C LYS A 163 -0.03 0.45 -30.94
N VAL A 164 1.05 0.82 -30.25
CA VAL A 164 1.80 -0.08 -29.35
C VAL A 164 0.96 -0.44 -28.13
N CYS A 165 0.31 0.56 -27.54
CA CYS A 165 -0.59 0.36 -26.41
C CYS A 165 -1.71 -0.65 -26.77
N LEU A 166 -2.40 -0.43 -27.89
CA LEU A 166 -3.46 -1.35 -28.34
C LEU A 166 -2.92 -2.76 -28.62
N HIS A 167 -1.76 -2.87 -29.28
CA HIS A 167 -1.15 -4.17 -29.59
C HIS A 167 -0.82 -5.00 -28.33
N LEU A 168 -0.24 -4.37 -27.31
CA LEU A 168 0.10 -5.04 -26.04
C LEU A 168 -1.14 -5.38 -25.20
N THR A 169 -2.26 -4.70 -25.44
CA THR A 169 -3.53 -5.00 -24.75
C THR A 169 -4.12 -6.34 -25.21
N TYR A 170 -3.89 -6.72 -26.48
CA TYR A 170 -4.33 -8.01 -27.03
C TYR A 170 -3.46 -9.19 -26.58
N THR A 171 -2.23 -8.95 -26.12
CA THR A 171 -1.28 -10.00 -25.76
C THR A 171 -1.16 -10.26 -24.25
N TYR A 172 -1.72 -9.40 -23.40
CA TYR A 172 -1.58 -9.52 -21.94
C TYR A 172 -2.87 -9.89 -21.20
N THR A 173 -2.96 -11.15 -20.79
CA THR A 173 -3.72 -11.60 -19.61
C THR A 173 -2.73 -11.94 -18.48
N GLN A 174 -2.82 -11.16 -17.39
CA GLN A 174 -2.34 -11.44 -16.03
C GLN A 174 -0.83 -11.64 -15.76
N THR A 175 -0.21 -10.73 -14.99
CA THR A 175 0.75 -11.10 -13.92
C THR A 175 0.88 -9.99 -12.87
N HIS A 176 0.97 -10.38 -11.59
CA HIS A 176 1.07 -9.50 -10.41
C HIS A 176 2.50 -8.95 -10.22
N THR A 177 2.63 -7.66 -9.89
CA THR A 177 3.70 -7.13 -8.99
C THR A 177 3.26 -5.84 -8.30
N TYR A 178 3.19 -5.88 -6.96
CA TYR A 178 2.92 -4.75 -6.07
C TYR A 178 4.28 -4.21 -5.56
N THR A 179 4.44 -2.89 -5.31
CA THR A 179 5.19 -2.32 -4.15
C THR A 179 5.41 -0.78 -4.22
N TYR A 180 5.54 -0.11 -5.38
CA TYR A 180 6.14 1.25 -5.38
C TYR A 180 5.21 2.49 -5.38
N LEU A 181 3.95 2.40 -5.83
CA LEU A 181 3.12 3.61 -6.08
C LEU A 181 2.29 4.13 -4.93
N TYR A 182 2.02 3.31 -3.92
CA TYR A 182 1.31 3.73 -2.71
C TYR A 182 2.16 4.64 -1.81
N HIS A 183 3.42 4.87 -2.20
CA HIS A 183 4.40 5.65 -1.47
C HIS A 183 4.11 7.16 -1.46
N ARG A 184 3.52 7.72 -2.54
CA ARG A 184 3.33 9.19 -2.70
C ARG A 184 1.95 9.70 -2.30
N MET A 185 0.91 8.88 -2.42
CA MET A 185 -0.46 9.26 -2.02
C MET A 185 -0.67 9.26 -0.49
N PHE A 186 0.18 8.52 0.22
CA PHE A 186 0.16 8.37 1.68
C PHE A 186 0.45 9.68 2.43
N THR A 187 1.19 10.61 1.82
CA THR A 187 1.57 11.88 2.45
C THR A 187 0.43 12.89 2.49
N PHE A 188 -0.52 12.83 1.56
CA PHE A 188 -1.60 13.84 1.44
C PHE A 188 -2.73 13.65 2.46
N VAL A 189 -3.09 12.40 2.80
CA VAL A 189 -4.22 12.12 3.70
C VAL A 189 -3.90 12.43 5.18
N LEU A 190 -2.63 12.42 5.56
CA LEU A 190 -2.20 12.54 6.97
C LEU A 190 -1.81 13.95 7.39
N VAL A 191 -1.44 14.82 6.46
CA VAL A 191 -1.16 16.24 6.74
C VAL A 191 -2.46 17.00 7.07
N SER A 192 -3.60 16.54 6.57
CA SER A 192 -4.87 17.26 6.69
C SER A 192 -5.61 17.05 8.03
N HIS A 193 -5.34 15.97 8.79
CA HIS A 193 -6.12 15.63 10.00
C HIS A 193 -5.30 14.95 11.12
N PRO A 194 -4.44 15.68 11.85
CA PRO A 194 -3.51 15.10 12.84
C PRO A 194 -4.16 14.47 14.09
N LEU A 195 -5.45 14.74 14.36
CA LEU A 195 -6.10 14.35 15.63
C LEU A 195 -7.14 13.21 15.50
N LYS A 196 -7.38 12.66 14.31
CA LYS A 196 -8.40 11.60 14.08
C LYS A 196 -7.85 10.30 13.47
N LEU A 197 -6.58 9.99 13.71
CA LEU A 197 -5.88 8.85 13.10
C LEU A 197 -5.62 7.76 14.12
N PHE A 198 -6.68 7.04 14.48
CA PHE A 198 -6.57 5.96 15.45
C PHE A 198 -7.02 4.65 14.79
N LYS A 199 -5.98 3.93 14.32
CA LYS A 199 -5.95 2.58 13.75
C LYS A 199 -6.56 2.56 12.34
N LEU A 200 -5.81 2.14 11.33
CA LEU A 200 -6.26 2.21 9.93
C LEU A 200 -6.55 0.82 9.38
N VAL A 201 -7.74 0.60 8.82
CA VAL A 201 -8.04 -0.53 7.92
C VAL A 201 -8.09 0.04 6.51
N TRP A 202 -7.10 -0.33 5.71
CA TRP A 202 -6.94 -0.01 4.31
C TRP A 202 -7.61 -1.10 3.47
N ILE A 203 -8.38 -0.68 2.47
CA ILE A 203 -9.20 -1.56 1.63
C ILE A 203 -8.96 -1.17 0.17
N TYR A 204 -8.55 -2.14 -0.65
CA TYR A 204 -8.63 -2.03 -2.10
C TYR A 204 -9.94 -2.61 -2.62
N SER A 205 -10.76 -1.79 -3.26
CA SER A 205 -11.74 -2.31 -4.23
C SER A 205 -11.06 -2.51 -5.58
#